data_AF-A0A4R6KWX0-F1
#
_entry.id   AF-A0A4R6KWX0-F1
#
_cell.length_a   1.000
_cell.length_b   1.000
_cell.length_c   1.000
_cell.angle_alpha   90.00
_cell.angle_beta   90.00
_cell.angle_gamma   90.00
#
_symmetry.space_group_name_H-M   'P 1'
#
loop_
_entity.id
_entity.type
_entity.pdbx_description
1 polymer ?
#
loop_
_entity_poly.entity_id
_entity_poly.type
_entity_poly.pdbx_seq_one_letter_code
_entity_poly.pdbx_strand_id
1 'polypeptide(L)' 'MTDDSETSRLVNTDVSTLTPAEMRAHLNAVERRMKHLLRTERDLLETSAQVLIDHPELQSRLEYLRTVDLDDPADPDS' A
#
# COMPACT_ATOMS: atom_id res chain seq x y z
N MET A 1 -6.24 -15.15 3.01
CA MET A 1 -6.01 -15.50 1.59
C MET A 1 -6.86 -14.59 0.70
N THR A 2 -6.67 -13.28 0.80
CA THR A 2 -7.61 -12.28 0.22
C THR A 2 -6.87 -11.10 -0.46
N ASP A 3 -5.61 -10.86 -0.11
CA ASP A 3 -4.76 -9.77 -0.62
C ASP A 3 -4.46 -9.82 -2.13
N ASP A 4 -4.10 -11.00 -2.66
CA ASP A 4 -3.75 -11.14 -4.09
C ASP A 4 -4.97 -10.94 -4.99
N SER A 5 -6.14 -11.36 -4.53
CA SER A 5 -7.40 -11.22 -5.27
C SER A 5 -7.85 -9.76 -5.34
N GLU A 6 -7.64 -8.98 -4.29
CA GLU A 6 -7.98 -7.55 -4.27
C GLU A 6 -7.02 -6.74 -5.15
N THR A 7 -5.71 -6.98 -5.02
CA THR A 7 -4.70 -6.33 -5.87
C THR A 7 -4.95 -6.61 -7.35
N SER A 8 -5.23 -7.88 -7.69
CA SER A 8 -5.57 -8.28 -9.06
C SER A 8 -6.84 -7.60 -9.57
N ARG A 9 -7.87 -7.46 -8.73
CA ARG A 9 -9.10 -6.76 -9.10
C ARG A 9 -8.84 -5.28 -9.38
N LEU A 10 -8.05 -4.61 -8.54
CA LEU A 10 -7.76 -3.18 -8.69
C LEU A 10 -6.97 -2.90 -9.97
N VAL A 11 -5.93 -3.68 -10.25
CA VAL A 11 -5.09 -3.48 -11.44
C VAL A 11 -5.84 -3.78 -12.74
N ASN A 12 -6.74 -4.77 -12.73
CA ASN A 12 -7.47 -5.18 -13.93
C ASN A 12 -8.81 -4.45 -14.13
N THR A 13 -9.13 -3.44 -13.31
CA THR A 13 -10.35 -2.65 -13.49
C THR A 13 -10.22 -1.77 -14.74
N ASP A 14 -11.15 -1.86 -15.68
CA ASP A 14 -11.21 -0.95 -16.83
C ASP A 14 -11.75 0.41 -16.41
N VAL A 15 -10.83 1.31 -16.09
CA VAL A 15 -11.12 2.67 -15.61
C VAL A 15 -11.85 3.54 -16.64
N SER A 16 -11.81 3.19 -17.94
CA SER A 16 -12.46 3.98 -18.99
C SER A 16 -14.00 3.93 -18.94
N THR A 17 -14.54 2.90 -18.29
CA THR A 17 -15.97 2.66 -18.15
C THR A 17 -16.57 3.27 -16.89
N LEU A 18 -15.74 3.76 -15.98
CA LEU A 18 -16.17 4.26 -14.68
C LEU A 18 -16.78 5.67 -14.79
N THR A 19 -17.89 5.88 -14.11
CA THR A 19 -18.39 7.23 -13.87
C THR A 19 -17.40 8.03 -13.00
N PRO A 20 -17.48 9.37 -12.96
CA PRO A 20 -16.61 10.16 -12.09
C PRO A 20 -16.65 9.77 -10.61
N ALA A 21 -17.80 9.32 -10.10
CA ALA A 21 -17.94 8.84 -8.73
C ALA A 21 -17.25 7.50 -8.51
N GLU A 22 -17.43 6.55 -9.43
CA GLU A 22 -16.76 5.24 -9.38
C GLU A 22 -15.26 5.34 -9.56
N MET A 23 -14.79 6.27 -10.42
CA MET A 23 -13.36 6.56 -10.57
C MET A 23 -12.75 7.03 -9.26
N ARG A 24 -13.40 7.96 -8.53
CA ARG A 24 -12.92 8.42 -7.22
C ARG A 24 -12.89 7.28 -6.21
N ALA A 25 -13.96 6.48 -6.14
CA ALA A 25 -14.00 5.32 -5.25
C ALA A 25 -12.90 4.30 -5.57
N HIS A 26 -12.63 4.08 -6.85
CA HIS A 26 -11.56 3.20 -7.32
C HIS A 26 -10.17 3.74 -6.94
N LEU A 27 -9.90 5.03 -7.17
CA LEU A 27 -8.64 5.67 -6.77
C LEU A 27 -8.42 5.58 -5.25
N ASN A 28 -9.45 5.83 -4.44
CA ASN A 28 -9.36 5.66 -2.98
C ASN A 28 -9.07 4.20 -2.60
N ALA A 29 -9.67 3.22 -3.29
CA ALA A 29 -9.39 1.81 -3.05
C ALA A 29 -7.95 1.43 -3.42
N VAL A 30 -7.44 1.95 -4.55
CA VAL A 30 -6.04 1.77 -4.97
C VAL A 30 -5.09 2.39 -3.94
N GLU A 31 -5.35 3.63 -3.50
CA GLU A 31 -4.52 4.30 -2.51
C GLU A 31 -4.45 3.51 -1.19
N ARG A 32 -5.60 3.11 -0.64
CA ARG A 32 -5.65 2.30 0.58
C ARG A 32 -4.90 0.98 0.44
N ARG A 33 -5.06 0.31 -0.71
CA ARG A 33 -4.34 -0.93 -1.00
C ARG A 33 -2.83 -0.71 -1.07
N MET A 34 -2.39 0.35 -1.73
CA MET A 34 -0.97 0.71 -1.81
C MET A 34 -0.39 1.00 -0.43
N LYS A 35 -1.09 1.80 0.40
CA LYS A 35 -0.68 2.06 1.79
C LYS A 35 -0.57 0.76 2.59
N HIS A 36 -1.55 -0.14 2.47
CA HIS A 36 -1.52 -1.46 3.14
C HIS A 36 -0.30 -2.30 2.73
N LEU A 37 0.01 -2.35 1.44
CA LEU A 37 1.19 -3.07 0.93
C LEU A 37 2.50 -2.47 1.46
N LEU A 38 2.62 -1.14 1.47
CA LEU A 38 3.80 -0.45 2.00
C LEU A 38 3.96 -0.63 3.52
N ARG A 39 2.86 -0.66 4.28
CA ARG A 39 2.89 -1.01 5.72
C ARG A 39 3.38 -2.45 5.91
N THR A 40 2.84 -3.38 5.13
CA THR A 40 3.25 -4.79 5.18
C THR A 40 4.74 -4.95 4.86
N GLU A 41 5.25 -4.23 3.86
CA GLU A 41 6.67 -4.19 3.52
C GLU A 41 7.51 -3.66 4.69
N ARG A 42 7.09 -2.53 5.29
CA ARG A 42 7.75 -1.94 6.46
C ARG A 42 7.81 -2.94 7.61
N ASP A 43 6.68 -3.52 8.00
CA ASP A 43 6.58 -4.43 9.15
C ASP A 43 7.44 -5.70 8.93
N LEU A 44 7.49 -6.20 7.70
CA LEU A 44 8.36 -7.32 7.33
C LEU A 44 9.86 -6.95 7.44
N LEU A 45 10.24 -5.75 6.98
CA LEU A 45 11.62 -5.26 7.10
C LEU A 45 12.01 -5.00 8.56
N GLU A 46 11.11 -4.43 9.37
CA GLU A 46 11.36 -4.15 10.79
C GLU A 46 11.56 -5.41 11.63
N THR A 47 10.88 -6.50 11.27
CA THR A 47 11.01 -7.79 11.96
C THR A 47 12.18 -8.64 11.46
N SER A 48 12.82 -8.26 10.37
CA SER A 48 13.84 -9.07 9.68
C SER A 48 15.25 -8.46 9.76
N ALA A 49 15.80 -8.34 10.96
CA ALA A 49 17.12 -7.72 11.19
C ALA A 49 18.26 -8.37 10.38
N GLN A 50 18.25 -9.70 10.22
CA GLN A 50 19.28 -10.40 9.43
C GLN A 50 19.23 -10.02 7.95
N VAL A 51 18.03 -9.86 7.38
CA VAL A 51 17.85 -9.45 5.99
C VAL A 51 18.40 -8.04 5.75
N LEU A 52 18.23 -7.14 6.72
CA LEU A 52 18.79 -5.78 6.64
C LEU A 52 20.32 -5.76 6.70
N ILE A 53 20.93 -6.68 7.45
CA ILE A 53 22.39 -6.84 7.52
C ILE A 53 22.93 -7.36 6.19
N ASP A 54 22.26 -8.35 5.61
CA ASP A 54 22.69 -9.00 4.36
C ASP A 54 22.44 -8.11 3.14
N HIS A 55 21.47 -7.19 3.23
CA HIS A 55 21.02 -6.30 2.15
C HIS A 55 20.88 -4.85 2.64
N PRO A 56 21.98 -4.07 2.70
CA PRO A 56 21.95 -2.68 3.17
C PRO A 56 21.05 -1.75 2.34
N GLU A 57 20.76 -2.09 1.07
CA GLU A 57 19.77 -1.40 0.25
C GLU A 57 18.35 -1.44 0.86
N LEU A 58 18.01 -2.53 1.56
CA LEU A 58 16.73 -2.66 2.26
C LEU A 58 16.68 -1.80 3.52
N GLN A 59 17.83 -1.45 4.09
CA GLN A 59 17.90 -0.49 5.19
C GLN A 59 17.49 0.90 4.72
N SER A 60 18.01 1.37 3.59
CA SER A 60 17.56 2.63 2.96
C SER A 60 16.08 2.60 2.60
N ARG A 61 15.57 1.46 2.14
CA ARG A 61 14.13 1.26 1.87
C ARG A 61 13.28 1.37 3.14
N LEU A 62 13.70 0.73 4.22
CA LEU A 62 13.02 0.82 5.51
C LEU A 62 13.04 2.26 6.06
N GLU A 63 14.16 2.97 5.95
CA GLU A 63 14.26 4.38 6.35
C GLU A 63 13.28 5.24 5.55
N TYR A 64 13.20 5.04 4.24
CA TYR A 64 12.21 5.72 3.40
C TYR A 64 10.78 5.41 3.86
N LEU A 65 10.42 4.12 4.04
CA LEU A 65 9.08 3.71 4.46
C LEU A 65 8.65 4.29 5.82
N ARG A 66 9.61 4.63 6.70
CA ARG A 66 9.34 5.33 7.97
C ARG A 66 9.01 6.80 7.81
N THR A 67 9.37 7.43 6.69
CA THR A 67 9.04 8.83 6.39
C THR A 67 7.74 9.02 5.63
N VAL A 68 7.23 7.96 4.99
CA VAL A 68 5.97 8.01 4.24
C VAL A 68 4.81 8.00 5.22
N ASP A 69 3.85 8.91 5.02
CA ASP A 69 2.58 8.85 5.74
C ASP A 69 1.76 7.67 5.21
N LEU A 70 1.93 6.55 5.89
CA LEU A 70 1.26 5.32 5.56
C LEU A 70 -0.03 5.17 6.33
N ASP A 71 -0.29 5.94 7.39
CA ASP A 71 -1.51 5.83 8.17
C ASP A 71 -2.65 6.55 7.44
N ASP A 72 -3.85 5.96 7.43
CA ASP A 72 -4.99 6.70 6.89
C ASP A 72 -5.42 7.73 7.94
N PRO A 73 -5.63 9.01 7.58
CA PRO A 73 -6.42 9.86 8.45
C PRO A 73 -7.77 9.17 8.59
N ALA A 74 -8.17 8.84 9.82
CA ALA A 74 -9.53 8.42 10.08
C ALA A 74 -10.46 9.49 9.50
N ASP A 75 -11.18 9.18 8.42
CA ASP A 75 -12.13 10.10 7.81
C ASP A 75 -13.12 10.57 8.90
N PRO A 76 -13.18 11.86 9.25
CA PRO A 76 -14.10 12.36 10.25
C PRO A 76 -15.53 12.63 9.72
N ASP A 77 -15.86 12.26 8.48
CA ASP A 77 -17.17 12.50 7.84
C ASP A 77 -17.90 11.20 7.44
N SER A 78 -18.11 10.32 8.43
CA SER A 78 -19.26 9.38 8.42
C SER A 78 -20.53 10.04 8.92
#